data_AF-A0A920LM19-F1
#
_entry.id   AF-A0A920LM19-F1
#
_cell.length_a   1.000
_cell.length_b   1.000
_cell.length_c   1.000
_cell.angle_alpha   90.00
_cell.angle_beta   90.00
_cell.angle_gamma   90.00
#
_symmetry.space_group_name_H-M   'P 1'
#
loop_
_entity.id
_entity.type
_entity.pdbx_description
1 polymer ?
#
loop_
_entity_poly.entity_id
_entity_poly.type
_entity_poly.pdbx_seq_one_letter_code
_entity_poly.pdbx_strand_id
1 'polypeptide(L)'
;MDKMKQYIGLLICFIIIIGAISHVGFNYYNDILSFLFVAGGSVGYGFLKNQKDKFITNCGNGAIYFGWLGTLIGLIALTAGKWDNWGDIEKTGLALSVAMLTLLYGYIIKLITLVFRN
;
A
#
# COMPACT_ATOMS: atom_id res chain seq x y z
N MET A 1 3.12 -17.82 -19.67
CA MET A 1 1.71 -17.75 -19.21
C MET A 1 1.03 -16.69 -20.04
N ASP A 2 -0.14 -16.98 -20.61
CA ASP A 2 -0.87 -16.02 -21.43
C ASP A 2 -1.19 -14.74 -20.61
N LYS A 3 -0.87 -13.56 -21.16
CA LYS A 3 -1.16 -12.27 -20.51
C LYS A 3 -2.63 -12.16 -20.10
N MET A 4 -3.55 -12.77 -20.87
CA MET A 4 -4.97 -12.83 -20.55
C MET A 4 -5.23 -13.43 -19.15
N LYS A 5 -4.52 -14.49 -18.78
CA LYS A 5 -4.66 -15.14 -17.46
C LYS A 5 -4.22 -14.24 -16.32
N GLN A 6 -3.19 -13.41 -16.54
CA GLN A 6 -2.71 -12.46 -15.55
C GLN A 6 -3.72 -11.33 -15.30
N TYR A 7 -4.34 -10.80 -16.37
CA TYR A 7 -5.40 -9.80 -16.25
C TYR A 7 -6.64 -10.35 -15.53
N ILE A 8 -7.06 -11.58 -15.86
CA ILE A 8 -8.19 -12.24 -15.16
C ILE A 8 -7.88 -12.41 -13.68
N GLY A 9 -6.66 -12.87 -13.35
CA GLY A 9 -6.23 -13.01 -11.95
C GLY A 9 -6.26 -11.68 -11.19
N LEU A 10 -5.75 -10.60 -11.80
CA LEU A 10 -5.81 -9.26 -11.20
C LEU A 10 -7.25 -8.77 -10.99
N LEU A 11 -8.13 -9.01 -11.96
CA LEU A 11 -9.54 -8.64 -11.88
C LEU A 11 -10.24 -9.36 -10.72
N ILE A 12 -9.98 -10.66 -10.54
CA ILE A 12 -10.51 -11.43 -9.40
C ILE A 12 -10.01 -10.84 -8.08
N CYS A 13 -8.71 -10.56 -7.96
CA CYS A 13 -8.15 -9.93 -6.76
C CYS A 13 -8.83 -8.59 -6.44
N PHE A 14 -9.04 -7.74 -7.45
CA PHE A 14 -9.70 -6.45 -7.25
C PHE A 14 -11.18 -6.58 -6.89
N ILE A 15 -11.93 -7.50 -7.48
CA ILE A 15 -13.33 -7.74 -7.07
C ILE A 15 -13.40 -8.10 -5.58
N ILE A 16 -12.52 -9.00 -5.11
CA ILE A 16 -12.50 -9.42 -3.70
C ILE A 16 -12.11 -8.25 -2.79
N ILE A 17 -11.06 -7.50 -3.14
CA ILE A 17 -10.60 -6.34 -2.35
C ILE A 17 -11.67 -5.25 -2.29
N ILE A 18 -12.26 -4.89 -3.43
CA ILE A 18 -13.32 -3.88 -3.52
C ILE A 18 -14.57 -4.34 -2.76
N GLY A 19 -14.93 -5.63 -2.85
CA GLY A 19 -16.02 -6.20 -2.08
C GLY A 19 -15.80 -6.06 -0.56
N ALA A 20 -14.58 -6.36 -0.08
CA ALA A 20 -14.22 -6.20 1.32
C ALA A 20 -14.24 -4.72 1.76
N ILE A 21 -13.67 -3.81 0.96
CA ILE A 21 -13.69 -2.37 1.22
C ILE A 21 -15.13 -1.83 1.25
N SER A 22 -15.99 -2.28 0.34
CA SER A 22 -17.39 -1.87 0.27
C SER A 22 -18.17 -2.29 1.51
N HIS A 23 -17.88 -3.48 2.05
CA HIS A 23 -18.54 -3.99 3.25
C HIS A 23 -18.19 -3.18 4.52
N VAL A 24 -16.96 -2.70 4.63
CA VAL A 24 -16.48 -1.90 5.77
C VAL A 24 -16.81 -0.41 5.59
N GLY A 25 -16.72 0.10 4.36
CA GLY A 25 -16.99 1.49 3.99
C GLY A 25 -15.78 2.17 3.35
N PHE A 26 -15.96 2.72 2.16
CA PHE A 26 -14.89 3.32 1.35
C PHE A 26 -14.13 4.47 2.03
N ASN A 27 -14.81 5.25 2.86
CA ASN A 27 -14.25 6.43 3.50
C ASN A 27 -13.04 6.11 4.39
N TYR A 28 -12.97 4.89 4.96
CA TYR A 28 -11.87 4.46 5.82
C TYR A 28 -10.60 4.06 5.05
N TYR A 29 -10.71 3.88 3.73
CA TYR A 29 -9.61 3.41 2.88
C TYR A 29 -9.09 4.47 1.93
N ASN A 30 -9.48 5.73 2.12
CA ASN A 30 -9.13 6.82 1.24
C ASN A 30 -8.26 7.86 1.96
N ASP A 31 -6.96 7.58 2.07
CA ASP A 31 -5.97 8.52 2.58
C ASP A 31 -4.91 8.82 1.50
N ILE A 32 -4.97 10.03 0.95
CA ILE A 32 -4.12 10.45 -0.17
C ILE A 32 -2.63 10.49 0.20
N LEU A 33 -2.31 10.83 1.45
CA LEU A 33 -0.92 10.96 1.91
C LEU A 33 -0.26 9.59 2.04
N SER A 34 -0.96 8.61 2.61
CA SER A 34 -0.50 7.22 2.68
C SER A 34 -0.32 6.62 1.28
N PHE A 35 -1.21 6.92 0.34
CA PHE A 35 -1.06 6.49 -1.04
C PHE A 35 0.17 7.11 -1.70
N LEU A 36 0.35 8.43 -1.60
CA LEU A 36 1.49 9.15 -2.19
C LEU A 36 2.82 8.67 -1.59
N PHE A 37 2.86 8.40 -0.29
CA PHE A 37 4.06 7.87 0.38
C PHE A 37 4.51 6.56 -0.26
N VAL A 38 3.58 5.63 -0.48
CA VAL A 38 3.87 4.31 -1.05
C VAL A 38 4.13 4.40 -2.56
N ALA A 39 3.34 5.18 -3.30
CA ALA A 39 3.50 5.34 -4.74
C ALA A 39 4.84 6.03 -5.07
N GLY A 40 5.18 7.11 -4.37
CA GLY A 40 6.45 7.80 -4.50
C GLY A 40 7.62 6.92 -4.09
N GLY A 41 7.51 6.21 -2.96
CA GLY A 41 8.50 5.26 -2.49
C GLY A 41 8.73 4.08 -3.44
N SER A 42 7.66 3.55 -4.03
CA SER A 42 7.69 2.51 -5.07
C SER A 42 8.53 2.93 -6.27
N VAL A 43 8.22 4.11 -6.85
CA VAL A 43 8.96 4.65 -8.00
C VAL A 43 10.41 4.97 -7.63
N GLY A 44 10.63 5.61 -6.47
CA GLY A 44 11.97 5.90 -5.95
C GLY A 44 12.82 4.65 -5.77
N TYR A 45 12.25 3.58 -5.22
CA TYR A 45 12.93 2.28 -5.11
C TYR A 45 13.28 1.68 -6.47
N GLY A 46 12.39 1.81 -7.46
CA GLY A 46 12.64 1.42 -8.84
C GLY A 46 13.89 2.13 -9.41
N PHE A 47 14.00 3.44 -9.18
CA PHE A 47 15.17 4.22 -9.58
C PHE A 47 16.43 3.83 -8.81
N LEU A 48 16.34 3.62 -7.50
CA LEU A 48 17.47 3.19 -6.66
C LEU A 48 18.09 1.87 -7.13
N LYS A 49 17.28 0.93 -7.63
CA LYS A 49 17.79 -0.34 -8.18
C LYS A 49 18.49 -0.18 -9.53
N ASN A 50 18.22 0.91 -10.27
CA ASN A 50 18.86 1.25 -11.54
C ASN A 50 18.92 0.10 -12.57
N GLN A 51 17.89 -0.75 -12.60
CA GLN A 51 17.76 -1.90 -13.51
C GLN A 51 16.57 -1.66 -14.43
N LYS A 52 16.83 -1.15 -15.64
CA LYS A 52 15.79 -0.74 -16.59
C LYS A 52 14.90 -1.91 -17.02
N ASP A 53 15.48 -3.10 -17.20
CA ASP A 53 14.80 -4.35 -17.56
C ASP A 53 13.82 -4.83 -16.48
N LYS A 54 14.11 -4.52 -15.21
CA LYS A 54 13.31 -4.94 -14.05
C LYS A 54 12.60 -3.78 -13.36
N PHE A 55 12.51 -2.62 -13.99
CA PHE A 55 12.01 -1.41 -13.35
C PHE A 55 10.62 -1.60 -12.73
N ILE A 56 9.66 -2.18 -13.47
CA ILE A 56 8.30 -2.43 -12.96
C ILE A 56 8.29 -3.44 -11.81
N THR A 57 9.10 -4.50 -11.90
CA THR A 57 9.25 -5.48 -10.82
C THR A 57 9.83 -4.83 -9.56
N ASN A 58 10.83 -3.95 -9.74
CA ASN A 58 11.47 -3.21 -8.65
C ASN A 58 10.52 -2.19 -8.03
N CYS A 59 9.70 -1.49 -8.82
CA CYS A 59 8.63 -0.64 -8.29
C CYS A 59 7.67 -1.46 -7.42
N GLY A 60 7.22 -2.63 -7.89
CA GLY A 60 6.38 -3.52 -7.09
C GLY A 60 7.02 -3.94 -5.76
N ASN A 61 8.30 -4.27 -5.76
CA ASN A 61 9.04 -4.58 -4.52
C ASN A 61 9.16 -3.33 -3.62
N GLY A 62 9.40 -2.17 -4.21
CA GLY A 62 9.44 -0.88 -3.53
C GLY A 62 8.11 -0.54 -2.87
N ALA A 63 6.99 -0.81 -3.52
CA ALA A 63 5.66 -0.59 -2.95
C ALA A 63 5.43 -1.41 -1.67
N ILE A 64 5.83 -2.69 -1.64
CA ILE A 64 5.79 -3.50 -0.41
C ILE A 64 6.73 -2.91 0.65
N TYR A 65 7.97 -2.57 0.24
CA TYR A 65 8.98 -2.03 1.15
C TYR A 65 8.51 -0.75 1.83
N PHE A 66 8.00 0.21 1.05
CA PHE A 66 7.46 1.47 1.56
C PHE A 66 6.10 1.30 2.26
N GLY A 67 5.32 0.28 1.92
CA GLY A 67 4.13 -0.09 2.69
C GLY A 67 4.47 -0.44 4.13
N TRP A 68 5.44 -1.34 4.33
CA TRP A 68 5.95 -1.70 5.67
C TRP A 68 6.67 -0.55 6.37
N LEU A 69 7.46 0.23 5.63
CA LEU A 69 8.16 1.39 6.19
C LEU A 69 7.17 2.48 6.65
N GLY A 70 6.10 2.71 5.88
CA GLY A 70 5.02 3.62 6.26
C GLY A 70 4.30 3.18 7.53
N THR A 71 4.01 1.88 7.65
CA THR A 71 3.41 1.32 8.87
C THR A 71 4.36 1.45 10.06
N LEU A 72 5.65 1.20 9.89
CA LEU A 72 6.64 1.38 10.95
C LEU A 72 6.67 2.84 11.44
N ILE A 73 6.73 3.81 10.53
CA ILE A 73 6.69 5.23 10.87
C ILE A 73 5.36 5.59 11.56
N GLY A 74 4.23 5.09 11.05
CA GLY A 74 2.92 5.32 11.64
C GLY A 74 2.81 4.76 13.06
N LEU A 75 3.31 3.55 13.30
CA LEU A 75 3.36 2.93 14.62
C LEU A 75 4.27 3.71 15.59
N ILE A 76 5.43 4.18 15.14
CA ILE A 76 6.30 5.04 15.94
C ILE A 76 5.58 6.34 16.31
N ALA A 77 4.91 6.99 15.36
CA ALA A 77 4.16 8.22 15.63
C ALA A 77 2.99 7.97 16.59
N LEU A 78 2.33 6.82 16.47
CA LEU A 78 1.23 6.40 17.33
C LEU A 78 1.72 6.18 18.77
N THR A 79 2.80 5.41 18.96
CA THR A 79 3.32 5.07 20.30
C THR A 79 4.08 6.22 20.97
N ALA A 80 4.63 7.15 20.18
CA ALA A 80 5.25 8.38 20.69
C ALA A 80 4.23 9.40 21.21
N GLY A 81 2.92 9.13 21.10
CA GLY A 81 1.88 10.02 21.62
C GLY A 81 1.71 11.31 20.83
N LYS A 82 2.13 11.35 19.55
CA LYS A 82 2.23 12.58 18.75
C LYS A 82 0.93 13.42 18.70
N TRP A 83 -0.23 12.78 18.89
CA TRP A 83 -1.55 13.41 18.79
C TRP A 83 -2.37 13.29 20.08
N ASP A 84 -1.73 13.15 21.25
CA ASP A 84 -2.40 12.86 22.52
C ASP A 84 -3.39 11.69 22.41
N ASN A 85 -3.02 10.72 21.58
CA ASN A 85 -3.80 9.53 21.26
C ASN A 85 -3.61 8.44 22.31
N TRP A 86 -2.54 8.47 23.10
CA TRP A 86 -2.27 7.46 24.11
C TRP A 86 -3.34 7.50 25.23
N GLY A 87 -4.16 6.45 25.30
CA GLY A 87 -5.31 6.37 26.22
C GLY A 87 -6.64 6.84 25.61
N ASP A 88 -6.62 7.40 24.39
CA ASP A 88 -7.81 7.73 23.60
C ASP A 88 -7.98 6.68 22.49
N ILE A 89 -8.94 5.77 22.69
CA ILE A 89 -9.16 4.61 21.81
C ILE A 89 -9.56 5.05 20.40
N GLU A 90 -10.35 6.12 20.27
CA GLU A 90 -10.83 6.58 18.97
C GLU A 90 -9.67 7.15 18.15
N LYS A 91 -8.85 8.03 18.75
CA LYS A 91 -7.67 8.60 18.08
C LYS A 91 -6.62 7.55 17.78
N THR A 92 -6.42 6.60 18.69
CA THR A 92 -5.49 5.48 18.48
C THR A 92 -5.94 4.61 17.32
N GLY A 93 -7.23 4.25 17.27
CA GLY A 93 -7.80 3.45 16.18
C GLY A 93 -7.67 4.13 14.82
N LEU A 94 -7.91 5.44 14.75
CA LEU A 94 -7.78 6.21 13.51
C LEU A 94 -6.32 6.29 13.04
N ALA A 95 -5.37 6.57 13.94
CA ALA A 95 -3.94 6.58 13.61
C ALA A 95 -3.44 5.21 13.15
N LEU A 96 -3.89 4.13 13.80
CA LEU A 96 -3.54 2.76 13.41
C LEU A 96 -4.12 2.41 12.04
N SER A 97 -5.36 2.83 11.75
CA SER A 97 -6.00 2.63 10.46
C SER A 97 -5.17 3.25 9.34
N VAL A 98 -4.76 4.52 9.48
CA VAL A 98 -3.90 5.20 8.50
C VAL A 98 -2.56 4.48 8.34
N ALA A 99 -1.93 4.05 9.44
CA ALA A 99 -0.69 3.27 9.39
C ALA A 99 -0.83 1.94 8.64
N MET A 100 -2.02 1.32 8.64
CA MET A 100 -2.30 0.08 7.90
C MET A 100 -2.63 0.33 6.42
N LEU A 101 -3.09 1.53 6.05
CA LEU A 101 -3.38 1.88 4.65
C LEU A 101 -2.14 1.84 3.77
N THR A 102 -0.95 2.19 4.31
CA THR A 102 0.29 2.08 3.54
C THR A 102 0.60 0.64 3.13
N LEU A 103 0.32 -0.35 3.99
CA LEU A 103 0.44 -1.76 3.64
C LEU A 103 -0.54 -2.15 2.53
N LEU A 104 -1.82 -1.78 2.70
CA LEU A 104 -2.85 -2.08 1.72
C LEU A 104 -2.47 -1.53 0.34
N TYR A 105 -2.11 -0.25 0.27
CA TYR A 105 -1.67 0.38 -0.98
C TYR A 105 -0.41 -0.27 -1.55
N GLY A 106 0.54 -0.66 -0.70
CA GLY A 106 1.76 -1.35 -1.11
C GLY A 106 1.46 -2.67 -1.84
N TYR A 107 0.55 -3.47 -1.29
CA TYR A 107 0.12 -4.73 -1.90
C TYR A 107 -0.75 -4.53 -3.13
N ILE A 108 -1.63 -3.52 -3.16
CA ILE A 108 -2.41 -3.17 -4.37
C ILE A 108 -1.47 -2.81 -5.52
N ILE A 109 -0.49 -1.92 -5.28
CA ILE A 109 0.50 -1.54 -6.29
C ILE A 109 1.31 -2.76 -6.71
N LYS A 110 1.73 -3.63 -5.78
CA LYS A 110 2.42 -4.88 -6.13
C LYS A 110 1.60 -5.74 -7.08
N LEU A 111 0.32 -5.97 -6.80
CA LEU A 111 -0.55 -6.78 -7.66
C LEU A 111 -0.62 -6.22 -9.07
N ILE A 112 -0.75 -4.90 -9.21
CA ILE A 112 -0.70 -4.20 -10.50
C ILE A 112 0.63 -4.51 -11.22
N THR A 113 1.77 -4.30 -10.55
CA THR A 113 3.10 -4.52 -11.16
C THR A 113 3.37 -5.96 -11.61
N LEU A 114 2.70 -6.97 -11.01
CA LEU A 114 2.85 -8.38 -11.44
C LEU A 114 2.30 -8.64 -12.84
N VAL A 115 1.33 -7.84 -13.28
CA VAL A 115 0.74 -7.92 -14.62
C VAL A 115 1.56 -7.12 -15.64
N PHE A 116 2.12 -5.99 -15.22
CA PHE A 116 2.87 -5.08 -16.10
C PHE A 116 4.38 -5.36 -16.17
N ARG A 117 4.91 -6.27 -15.35
CA ARG A 117 6.31 -6.71 -15.50
C ARG A 117 6.48 -7.43 -16.84
N ASN A 118 7.49 -7.01 -17.62
CA ASN A 118 7.92 -7.71 -18.83
C ASN A 118 8.65 -9.00 -18.49
#